data_AF-A0A1S3TJB2-F1
#
_entry.id   AF-A0A1S3TJB2-F1
#
_cell.length_a   1.000
_cell.length_b   1.000
_cell.length_c   1.000
_cell.angle_alpha   90.00
_cell.angle_beta   90.00
_cell.angle_gamma   90.00
#
_symmetry.space_group_name_H-M   'P 1'
#
loop_
_entity.id
_entity.type
_entity.pdbx_description
1 polymer ?
#
loop_
_entity_poly.entity_id
_entity_poly.type
_entity_poly.pdbx_seq_one_letter_code
_entity_poly.pdbx_strand_id
1 'polypeptide(L)'
;MALSSRHPHLFNHIRTFVNARVKWVRDPYLDNAVLKGKDLKQIISLKNQIISSPSKSLSMYTASQLKASLNLPTTTSKFIDKYHSVFTQFQPGPGLPPVVKLTPQAFSIHIEEMAVHNSPTNRQDTVQRLSRLLMLAGMAKLPLYVIEKLKWDMGLPHDYVTTLLADYPDYFNVCVVEDPSSGKEVLALELVSWRKELSVSELEMRARSLGISGDKRRHDIAFPLIFPKGFDLVKRVKTWVENWQKLPYVSPYEDAFHLDSNSDQAEKWIVAILHELLSLLVSKKTERENLLCFGECLGLALRFKKALVHHPGIFYISNKIRTQTVVLREAYSKDFLVKKHPLVGMRYWYINLMRKT
;
A
#
# COMPACT_ATOMS: atom_id res chain seq x y z
N MET A 1 30.39 -7.56 57.21
CA MET A 1 31.02 -7.82 55.90
C MET A 1 29.91 -8.04 54.89
N ALA A 2 29.61 -7.03 54.08
CA ALA A 2 28.53 -7.07 53.09
C ALA A 2 29.05 -7.69 51.78
N LEU A 3 28.44 -8.79 51.35
CA LEU A 3 28.71 -9.41 50.05
C LEU A 3 27.99 -8.62 48.96
N SER A 4 28.78 -7.99 48.10
CA SER A 4 28.35 -7.23 46.94
C SER A 4 27.71 -8.16 45.90
N SER A 5 26.42 -7.96 45.63
CA SER A 5 25.70 -8.50 44.49
C SER A 5 26.16 -7.78 43.22
N ARG A 6 26.84 -8.49 42.32
CA ARG A 6 27.16 -7.97 40.97
C ARG A 6 25.87 -7.90 40.14
N HIS A 7 25.43 -6.69 39.82
CA HIS A 7 24.38 -6.47 38.84
C HIS A 7 24.88 -6.90 37.45
N PRO A 8 24.06 -7.63 36.65
CA PRO A 8 24.39 -7.88 35.26
C PRO A 8 24.34 -6.56 34.48
N HIS A 9 25.35 -6.32 33.66
CA HIS A 9 25.48 -5.15 32.81
C HIS A 9 24.22 -4.99 31.94
N LEU A 10 23.40 -3.97 32.25
CA LEU A 10 22.44 -3.41 31.31
C LEU A 10 23.23 -2.86 30.13
N PHE A 11 23.28 -3.61 29.02
CA PHE A 11 23.66 -3.06 27.73
C PHE A 11 22.60 -2.01 27.38
N ASN A 12 22.90 -0.76 27.70
CA ASN A 12 22.18 0.38 27.14
C ASN A 12 22.31 0.28 25.62
N HIS A 13 21.28 -0.22 24.94
CA HIS A 13 21.16 -0.23 23.49
C HIS A 13 20.90 1.21 23.00
N ILE A 14 21.90 2.06 23.17
CA ILE A 14 21.92 3.42 22.63
C ILE A 14 21.89 3.29 21.11
N ARG A 15 20.87 3.88 20.51
CA ARG A 15 20.72 4.06 19.06
C ARG A 15 22.05 4.50 18.43
N THR A 16 22.62 3.69 17.53
CA THR A 16 23.88 4.05 16.86
C THR A 16 23.65 4.86 15.58
N PHE A 17 22.39 4.98 15.14
CA PHE A 17 22.02 5.92 14.08
C PHE A 17 22.35 7.34 14.53
N VAL A 18 23.50 7.83 14.07
CA VAL A 18 23.82 9.25 14.02
C VAL A 18 22.61 9.93 13.39
N ASN A 19 22.13 11.05 13.94
CA ASN A 19 21.17 11.95 13.26
C ASN A 19 21.76 12.57 11.97
N ALA A 20 22.54 11.79 11.21
CA ALA A 20 23.04 12.09 9.90
C ALA A 20 21.82 12.25 9.00
N ARG A 21 21.64 13.47 8.50
CA ARG A 21 20.63 13.77 7.50
C ARG A 21 21.00 12.99 6.25
N VAL A 22 20.34 11.86 6.02
CA VAL A 22 20.49 11.12 4.77
C VAL A 22 19.92 12.00 3.67
N LYS A 23 20.77 12.42 2.73
CA LYS A 23 20.37 13.31 1.64
C LYS A 23 19.33 12.59 0.78
N TRP A 24 18.11 13.10 0.72
CA TRP A 24 17.14 12.63 -0.25
C TRP A 24 17.65 12.96 -1.65
N VAL A 25 17.66 11.97 -2.54
CA VAL A 25 18.05 12.13 -3.94
C VAL A 25 16.88 11.72 -4.81
N ARG A 26 16.59 12.59 -5.79
CA ARG A 26 15.51 12.39 -6.74
C ARG A 26 15.76 11.17 -7.62
N ASP A 27 14.71 10.37 -7.83
CA ASP A 27 14.72 9.26 -8.77
C ASP A 27 13.75 9.56 -9.93
N PRO A 28 14.25 9.95 -11.11
CA PRO A 28 13.40 10.35 -12.23
C PRO A 28 12.56 9.19 -12.78
N TYR A 29 13.03 7.94 -12.64
CA TYR A 29 12.28 6.78 -13.12
C TYR A 29 11.11 6.45 -12.19
N LEU A 30 11.34 6.43 -10.88
CA LEU A 30 10.25 6.21 -9.92
C LEU A 30 9.26 7.39 -9.92
N ASP A 31 9.75 8.62 -10.10
CA ASP A 31 8.90 9.79 -10.35
C ASP A 31 7.98 9.58 -11.57
N ASN A 32 8.52 9.06 -12.68
CA ASN A 32 7.74 8.75 -13.87
C ASN A 32 6.69 7.65 -13.59
N ALA A 33 7.07 6.59 -12.87
CA ALA A 33 6.14 5.52 -12.49
C ALA A 33 4.96 6.04 -11.66
N VAL A 34 5.17 7.04 -10.81
CA VAL A 34 4.09 7.73 -10.06
C VAL A 34 3.27 8.62 -10.99
N LEU A 35 3.92 9.43 -11.84
CA LEU A 35 3.25 10.35 -12.77
C LEU A 35 2.36 9.66 -13.80
N LYS A 36 2.76 8.49 -14.32
CA LYS A 36 1.99 7.74 -15.34
C LYS A 36 0.55 7.45 -14.89
N GLY A 37 0.34 7.23 -13.59
CA GLY A 37 -0.97 6.95 -13.01
C GLY A 37 -1.69 8.19 -12.46
N LYS A 38 -1.26 9.41 -12.81
CA LYS A 38 -1.93 10.65 -12.39
C LYS A 38 -3.39 10.62 -12.83
N ASP A 39 -4.28 11.01 -11.93
CA ASP A 39 -5.74 11.01 -12.10
C ASP A 39 -6.40 9.63 -12.33
N LEU A 40 -5.64 8.53 -12.45
CA LEU A 40 -6.19 7.20 -12.74
C LEU A 40 -7.16 6.73 -11.64
N LYS A 41 -6.77 6.90 -10.36
CA LYS A 41 -7.62 6.55 -9.21
C LYS A 41 -8.97 7.28 -9.29
N GLN A 42 -8.96 8.58 -9.62
CA GLN A 42 -10.16 9.41 -9.77
C GLN A 42 -11.04 8.93 -10.93
N ILE A 43 -10.45 8.60 -12.08
CA ILE A 43 -11.17 8.07 -13.24
C ILE A 43 -11.85 6.74 -12.91
N ILE A 44 -11.12 5.82 -12.28
CA ILE A 44 -11.68 4.52 -11.92
C ILE A 44 -12.77 4.67 -10.87
N SER A 45 -12.61 5.56 -9.90
CA SER A 45 -13.68 5.81 -8.93
C SER A 45 -14.93 6.39 -9.58
N LEU A 46 -14.81 7.36 -10.49
CA LEU A 46 -15.97 7.89 -11.24
C LEU A 46 -16.61 6.82 -12.14
N LYS A 47 -15.79 6.01 -12.83
CA LYS A 47 -16.24 4.85 -13.61
C LYS A 47 -17.07 3.90 -12.76
N ASN A 48 -16.59 3.55 -11.56
CA ASN A 48 -17.31 2.66 -10.66
C ASN A 48 -18.67 3.25 -10.25
N GLN A 49 -18.76 4.56 -9.96
CA GLN A 49 -20.03 5.21 -9.67
C GLN A 49 -21.01 5.15 -10.86
N ILE A 50 -20.53 5.34 -12.08
CA ILE A 50 -21.35 5.21 -13.30
C ILE A 50 -21.86 3.77 -13.48
N ILE A 51 -20.99 2.78 -13.30
CA ILE A 51 -21.34 1.37 -13.45
C ILE A 51 -22.30 0.88 -12.36
N SER A 52 -22.14 1.36 -11.12
CA SER A 52 -23.04 1.02 -10.02
C SER A 52 -24.43 1.62 -10.19
N SER A 53 -24.59 2.68 -11.00
CA SER A 53 -25.90 3.23 -11.33
C SER A 53 -26.75 2.23 -12.12
N PRO A 54 -28.05 2.04 -11.80
CA PRO A 54 -28.94 1.17 -12.57
C PRO A 54 -29.00 1.51 -14.06
N SER A 55 -28.93 2.80 -14.40
CA SER A 55 -28.95 3.29 -15.79
C SER A 55 -27.59 3.28 -16.48
N LYS A 56 -26.54 2.75 -15.82
CA LYS A 56 -25.13 2.77 -16.28
C LYS A 56 -24.67 4.16 -16.74
N SER A 57 -25.25 5.19 -16.14
CA SER A 57 -25.07 6.60 -16.45
C SER A 57 -25.40 7.44 -15.22
N LEU A 58 -24.86 8.66 -15.18
CA LEU A 58 -25.13 9.64 -14.12
C LEU A 58 -25.53 10.97 -14.74
N SER A 59 -26.46 11.69 -14.10
CA SER A 59 -26.69 13.10 -14.45
C SER A 59 -25.46 13.94 -14.12
N MET A 60 -25.22 15.02 -14.86
CA MET A 60 -24.12 15.94 -14.57
C MET A 60 -24.25 16.60 -13.19
N TYR A 61 -25.48 16.77 -12.70
CA TYR A 61 -25.72 17.24 -11.32
C TYR A 61 -25.20 16.23 -10.29
N THR A 62 -25.61 14.96 -10.39
CA THR A 62 -25.17 13.88 -9.49
C THR A 62 -23.65 13.71 -9.56
N ALA A 63 -23.08 13.69 -10.76
CA ALA A 63 -21.64 13.58 -10.95
C ALA A 63 -20.87 14.77 -10.33
N SER A 64 -21.46 15.97 -10.33
CA SER A 64 -20.87 17.15 -9.69
C SER A 64 -20.85 17.06 -8.17
N GLN A 65 -21.89 16.49 -7.55
CA GLN A 65 -21.94 16.25 -6.09
C GLN A 65 -20.84 15.29 -5.63
N LEU A 66 -20.46 14.33 -6.48
CA LEU A 66 -19.42 13.34 -6.18
C LEU A 66 -17.99 13.93 -6.16
N LYS A 67 -17.78 15.16 -6.64
CA LYS A 67 -16.43 15.78 -6.79
C LYS A 67 -15.56 15.65 -5.53
N ALA A 68 -16.12 15.97 -4.36
CA ALA A 68 -15.40 15.93 -3.09
C ALA A 68 -15.06 14.49 -2.67
N SER A 69 -16.06 13.59 -2.68
CA SER A 69 -15.87 12.18 -2.31
C SER A 69 -14.85 11.44 -3.20
N LEU A 70 -14.80 11.80 -4.48
CA LEU A 70 -13.90 11.20 -5.46
C LEU A 70 -12.55 11.91 -5.54
N ASN A 71 -12.34 13.01 -4.80
CA ASN A 71 -11.15 13.85 -4.85
C ASN A 71 -10.78 14.28 -6.28
N LEU A 72 -11.78 14.71 -7.07
CA LEU A 72 -11.56 15.10 -8.47
C LEU A 72 -10.70 16.37 -8.57
N PRO A 73 -9.81 16.44 -9.58
CA PRO A 73 -8.85 17.53 -9.65
C PRO A 73 -9.40 18.87 -10.12
N THR A 74 -10.51 18.84 -10.85
CA THR A 74 -11.18 19.99 -11.45
C THR A 74 -12.69 19.89 -11.19
N THR A 75 -13.50 20.75 -11.80
CA THR A 75 -14.94 20.51 -11.86
C THR A 75 -15.21 19.20 -12.61
N THR A 76 -16.32 18.53 -12.27
CA THR A 76 -16.66 17.24 -12.88
C THR A 76 -16.81 17.35 -14.40
N SER A 77 -17.44 18.43 -14.91
CA SER A 77 -17.50 18.72 -16.35
C SER A 77 -16.12 18.77 -16.98
N LYS A 78 -15.23 19.66 -16.50
CA LYS A 78 -13.87 19.79 -17.05
C LYS A 78 -13.07 18.49 -16.96
N PHE A 79 -13.33 17.67 -15.95
CA PHE A 79 -12.68 16.37 -15.79
C PHE A 79 -13.17 15.36 -16.84
N ILE A 80 -14.47 15.31 -17.09
CA ILE A 80 -15.09 14.47 -18.11
C ILE A 80 -14.63 14.92 -19.50
N ASP A 81 -14.66 16.23 -19.77
CA ASP A 81 -14.20 16.83 -21.03
C ASP A 81 -12.73 16.49 -21.32
N LYS A 82 -11.87 16.57 -20.29
CA LYS A 82 -10.46 16.20 -20.38
C LYS A 82 -10.26 14.72 -20.74
N TYR A 83 -11.12 13.83 -20.26
CA TYR A 83 -11.02 12.38 -20.45
C TYR A 83 -12.17 11.84 -21.31
N HIS A 84 -12.46 12.53 -22.42
CA HIS A 84 -13.54 12.21 -23.36
C HIS A 84 -13.38 10.83 -24.04
N SER A 85 -12.16 10.28 -24.07
CA SER A 85 -11.91 8.91 -24.53
C SER A 85 -12.46 7.85 -23.58
N VAL A 86 -12.62 8.18 -22.30
CA VAL A 86 -13.17 7.31 -21.25
C VAL A 86 -14.66 7.56 -21.03
N PHE A 87 -15.06 8.83 -21.05
CA PHE A 87 -16.43 9.27 -20.74
C PHE A 87 -17.07 9.99 -21.91
N THR A 88 -18.35 9.72 -22.15
CA THR A 88 -19.16 10.44 -23.15
C THR A 88 -20.34 11.12 -22.48
N GLN A 89 -20.61 12.36 -22.90
CA GLN A 89 -21.74 13.16 -22.46
C GLN A 89 -22.78 13.21 -23.56
N PHE A 90 -24.06 13.04 -23.21
CA PHE A 90 -25.16 13.22 -24.14
C PHE A 90 -26.40 13.72 -23.39
N GLN A 91 -27.33 14.30 -24.14
CA GLN A 91 -28.61 14.73 -23.60
C GLN A 91 -29.67 13.69 -23.98
N PRO A 92 -30.35 13.04 -23.01
CA PRO A 92 -31.31 11.98 -23.32
C PRO A 92 -32.55 12.45 -24.10
N GLY A 93 -32.91 13.73 -23.97
CA GLY A 93 -34.02 14.35 -24.68
C GLY A 93 -34.12 15.86 -24.40
N PRO A 94 -34.96 16.59 -25.17
CA PRO A 94 -35.16 18.02 -24.98
C PRO A 94 -35.56 18.35 -23.53
N GLY A 95 -34.90 19.34 -22.92
CA GLY A 95 -35.16 19.76 -21.53
C GLY A 95 -34.61 18.85 -20.42
N LEU A 96 -34.12 17.65 -20.76
CA LEU A 96 -33.48 16.77 -19.77
C LEU A 96 -32.02 17.18 -19.51
N PRO A 97 -31.51 17.04 -18.27
CA PRO A 97 -30.13 17.36 -17.95
C PRO A 97 -29.17 16.44 -18.71
N PRO A 98 -27.97 16.92 -19.08
CA PRO A 98 -26.94 16.09 -19.69
C PRO A 98 -26.54 14.97 -18.74
N VAL A 99 -26.30 13.79 -19.31
CA VAL A 99 -25.83 12.60 -18.60
C VAL A 99 -24.48 12.18 -19.11
N VAL A 100 -23.68 11.58 -18.23
CA VAL A 100 -22.39 10.98 -18.53
C VAL A 100 -22.48 9.46 -18.44
N LYS A 101 -21.87 8.77 -19.41
CA LYS A 101 -21.66 7.31 -19.41
C LYS A 101 -20.25 6.98 -19.86
N LEU A 102 -19.86 5.71 -19.76
CA LEU A 102 -18.60 5.24 -20.33
C LEU A 102 -18.68 5.18 -21.87
N THR A 103 -17.55 5.40 -22.53
CA THR A 103 -17.41 5.05 -23.95
C THR A 103 -17.45 3.54 -24.14
N PRO A 104 -17.81 3.02 -25.33
CA PRO A 104 -17.77 1.58 -25.59
C PRO A 104 -16.38 0.96 -25.33
N GLN A 105 -15.30 1.69 -25.64
CA GLN A 105 -13.93 1.25 -25.34
C GLN A 105 -13.68 1.14 -23.83
N ALA A 106 -14.06 2.16 -23.05
CA ALA A 106 -13.90 2.11 -21.59
C ALA A 106 -14.73 1.01 -20.94
N PHE A 107 -15.93 0.75 -21.47
CA PHE A 107 -16.80 -0.33 -21.02
C PHE A 107 -16.21 -1.70 -21.32
N SER A 108 -15.62 -1.91 -22.51
CA SER A 108 -14.89 -3.15 -22.83
C SER A 108 -13.75 -3.42 -21.85
N ILE A 109 -12.92 -2.41 -21.56
CA ILE A 109 -11.82 -2.55 -20.58
C ILE A 109 -12.38 -2.90 -19.19
N HIS A 110 -13.55 -2.36 -18.81
CA HIS A 110 -14.19 -2.69 -17.54
C HIS A 110 -14.65 -4.15 -17.48
N ILE A 111 -15.21 -4.71 -18.54
CA ILE A 111 -15.58 -6.14 -18.58
C ILE A 111 -14.34 -7.02 -18.35
N GLU A 112 -13.23 -6.69 -19.00
CA GLU A 112 -11.98 -7.43 -18.84
C GLU A 112 -11.39 -7.28 -17.43
N GLU A 113 -11.49 -6.10 -16.82
CA GLU A 113 -11.09 -5.88 -15.43
C GLU A 113 -11.94 -6.72 -14.47
N MET A 114 -13.25 -6.83 -14.70
CA MET A 114 -14.13 -7.72 -13.93
C MET A 114 -13.76 -9.19 -14.12
N ALA A 115 -13.41 -9.62 -15.33
CA ALA A 115 -12.94 -10.98 -15.60
C ALA A 115 -11.65 -11.28 -14.82
N VAL A 116 -10.72 -10.32 -14.73
CA VAL A 116 -9.52 -10.45 -13.89
C VAL A 116 -9.91 -10.56 -12.42
N HIS A 117 -10.78 -9.69 -11.90
CA HIS A 117 -11.24 -9.76 -10.51
C HIS A 117 -11.91 -11.07 -10.16
N ASN A 118 -12.72 -11.62 -11.08
CA ASN A 118 -13.48 -12.84 -10.88
C ASN A 118 -12.67 -14.12 -11.14
N SER A 119 -11.49 -14.01 -11.74
CA SER A 119 -10.64 -15.18 -11.98
C SER A 119 -10.26 -15.87 -10.64
N PRO A 120 -10.37 -17.20 -10.54
CA PRO A 120 -10.09 -17.92 -9.28
C PRO A 120 -8.71 -17.60 -8.69
N THR A 121 -7.69 -17.52 -9.55
CA THR A 121 -6.31 -17.21 -9.16
C THR A 121 -6.19 -15.82 -8.55
N ASN A 122 -6.81 -14.80 -9.15
CA ASN A 122 -6.74 -13.43 -8.62
C ASN A 122 -7.56 -13.31 -7.32
N ARG A 123 -8.72 -13.97 -7.23
CA ARG A 123 -9.53 -13.99 -6.00
C ARG A 123 -8.74 -14.59 -4.84
N GLN A 124 -8.11 -15.75 -5.06
CA GLN A 124 -7.28 -16.40 -4.05
C GLN A 124 -6.08 -15.54 -3.64
N ASP A 125 -5.35 -14.96 -4.60
CA ASP A 125 -4.25 -14.02 -4.31
C ASP A 125 -4.75 -12.82 -3.48
N THR A 126 -5.90 -12.25 -3.84
CA THR A 126 -6.48 -11.10 -3.15
C THR A 126 -6.85 -11.45 -1.70
N VAL A 127 -7.47 -12.61 -1.47
CA VAL A 127 -7.80 -13.12 -0.13
C VAL A 127 -6.55 -13.37 0.70
N GLN A 128 -5.50 -13.96 0.12
CA GLN A 128 -4.24 -14.18 0.81
C GLN A 128 -3.56 -12.85 1.18
N ARG A 129 -3.54 -11.87 0.26
CA ARG A 129 -2.97 -10.53 0.54
C ARG A 129 -3.77 -9.79 1.60
N LEU A 130 -5.10 -9.87 1.57
CA LEU A 130 -5.96 -9.27 2.60
C LEU A 130 -5.79 -9.96 3.96
N SER A 131 -5.69 -11.28 4.00
CA SER A 131 -5.41 -12.04 5.22
C SER A 131 -4.07 -11.60 5.82
N ARG A 132 -3.02 -11.53 4.98
CA ARG A 132 -1.70 -11.05 5.40
C ARG A 132 -1.72 -9.61 5.90
N LEU A 133 -2.54 -8.73 5.33
CA LEU A 133 -2.71 -7.36 5.83
C LEU A 133 -3.31 -7.35 7.25
N LEU A 134 -4.33 -8.18 7.51
CA LEU A 134 -4.94 -8.32 8.84
C LEU A 134 -3.98 -8.95 9.86
N MET A 135 -3.19 -9.95 9.43
CA MET A 135 -2.16 -10.56 10.28
C MET A 135 -1.06 -9.56 10.62
N LEU A 136 -0.67 -8.72 9.66
CA LEU A 136 0.31 -7.65 9.87
C LEU A 136 -0.16 -6.62 10.91
N ALA A 137 -1.47 -6.47 11.09
CA ALA A 137 -2.02 -5.58 12.11
C ALA A 137 -1.95 -6.17 13.54
N GLY A 138 -1.56 -7.45 13.69
CA GLY A 138 -1.38 -8.12 14.99
C GLY A 138 -2.67 -8.45 15.74
N MET A 139 -3.70 -7.59 15.67
CA MET A 139 -4.97 -7.73 16.38
C MET A 139 -6.01 -8.60 15.66
N ALA A 140 -5.67 -9.15 14.49
CA ALA A 140 -6.59 -9.84 13.56
C ALA A 140 -7.81 -9.01 13.10
N LYS A 141 -7.97 -7.78 13.60
CA LYS A 141 -9.05 -6.85 13.29
C LYS A 141 -8.47 -5.56 12.78
N LEU A 142 -9.03 -5.04 11.69
CA LEU A 142 -8.63 -3.76 11.12
C LEU A 142 -9.88 -2.96 10.76
N PRO A 143 -10.01 -1.69 11.20
CA PRO A 143 -11.15 -0.87 10.84
C PRO A 143 -11.33 -0.75 9.32
N LEU A 144 -12.57 -0.83 8.86
CA LEU A 144 -12.88 -0.80 7.42
C LEU A 144 -12.42 0.50 6.78
N TYR A 145 -12.43 1.64 7.49
CA TYR A 145 -11.95 2.91 6.92
C TYR A 145 -10.45 2.88 6.55
N VAL A 146 -9.65 2.06 7.23
CA VAL A 146 -8.23 1.86 6.93
C VAL A 146 -8.08 1.00 5.68
N ILE A 147 -8.88 -0.07 5.59
CA ILE A 147 -8.95 -0.93 4.41
C ILE A 147 -9.43 -0.13 3.19
N GLU A 148 -10.42 0.75 3.34
CA GLU A 148 -10.89 1.65 2.27
C GLU A 148 -9.79 2.56 1.75
N LYS A 149 -8.90 3.07 2.61
CA LYS A 149 -7.73 3.88 2.18
C LYS A 149 -6.76 3.06 1.33
N LEU A 150 -6.55 1.79 1.68
CA LEU A 150 -5.67 0.86 0.98
C LEU A 150 -6.35 0.09 -0.16
N LYS A 151 -7.67 0.15 -0.29
CA LYS A 151 -8.50 -0.62 -1.23
C LYS A 151 -7.98 -0.58 -2.66
N TRP A 152 -7.69 0.63 -3.13
CA TRP A 152 -7.09 0.85 -4.44
C TRP A 152 -5.74 0.15 -4.56
N ASP A 153 -4.83 0.37 -3.61
CA ASP A 153 -3.46 -0.15 -3.68
C ASP A 153 -3.39 -1.68 -3.46
N MET A 154 -4.34 -2.25 -2.71
CA MET A 154 -4.55 -3.69 -2.55
C MET A 154 -5.21 -4.33 -3.78
N GLY A 155 -5.82 -3.54 -4.68
CA GLY A 155 -6.51 -4.06 -5.84
C GLY A 155 -7.82 -4.77 -5.51
N LEU A 156 -8.49 -4.34 -4.43
CA LEU A 156 -9.80 -4.88 -4.06
C LEU A 156 -10.87 -4.39 -5.05
N PRO A 157 -11.88 -5.23 -5.37
CA PRO A 157 -13.08 -4.78 -6.09
C PRO A 157 -13.76 -3.59 -5.41
N HIS A 158 -14.52 -2.80 -6.18
CA HIS A 158 -15.22 -1.63 -5.64
C HIS A 158 -16.23 -2.02 -4.53
N ASP A 159 -16.85 -3.17 -4.68
CA ASP A 159 -17.88 -3.75 -3.84
C ASP A 159 -17.37 -5.03 -3.13
N TYR A 160 -16.07 -5.11 -2.84
CA TYR A 160 -15.42 -6.32 -2.30
C TYR A 160 -16.10 -6.89 -1.06
N VAL A 161 -16.80 -6.09 -0.25
CA VAL A 161 -17.55 -6.61 0.90
C VAL A 161 -18.64 -7.59 0.46
N THR A 162 -19.39 -7.24 -0.58
CA THR A 162 -20.49 -8.06 -1.10
C THR A 162 -20.04 -9.07 -2.16
N THR A 163 -18.91 -8.83 -2.84
CA THR A 163 -18.46 -9.67 -3.99
C THR A 163 -17.24 -10.53 -3.72
N LEU A 164 -16.42 -10.20 -2.71
CA LEU A 164 -15.26 -10.99 -2.32
C LEU A 164 -15.47 -11.60 -0.94
N LEU A 165 -15.72 -10.78 0.08
CA LEU A 165 -15.77 -11.28 1.47
C LEU A 165 -16.91 -12.28 1.68
N ALA A 166 -18.06 -12.06 1.06
CA ALA A 166 -19.22 -12.96 1.13
C ALA A 166 -18.91 -14.41 0.70
N ASP A 167 -17.94 -14.59 -0.21
CA ASP A 167 -17.54 -15.90 -0.72
C ASP A 167 -16.43 -16.56 0.11
N TYR A 168 -15.89 -15.87 1.14
CA TYR A 168 -14.83 -16.38 2.02
C TYR A 168 -15.18 -16.18 3.51
N PRO A 169 -16.33 -16.70 3.99
CA PRO A 169 -16.72 -16.57 5.40
C PRO A 169 -15.74 -17.27 6.36
N ASP A 170 -15.06 -18.32 5.90
CA ASP A 170 -14.02 -19.03 6.69
C ASP A 170 -12.74 -18.20 6.90
N TYR A 171 -12.60 -17.09 6.16
CA TYR A 171 -11.47 -16.18 6.29
C TYR A 171 -11.86 -14.89 7.01
N PHE A 172 -13.02 -14.33 6.69
CA PHE A 172 -13.35 -12.97 7.09
C PHE A 172 -14.71 -12.84 7.75
N ASN A 173 -14.76 -12.00 8.78
CA ASN A 173 -15.99 -11.58 9.44
C ASN A 173 -16.01 -10.05 9.55
N VAL A 174 -17.20 -9.44 9.49
CA VAL A 174 -17.36 -8.00 9.72
C VAL A 174 -17.94 -7.82 11.12
N CYS A 175 -17.23 -7.08 11.97
CA CYS A 175 -17.63 -6.83 13.36
C CYS A 175 -17.55 -5.34 13.71
N VAL A 176 -18.09 -4.97 14.87
CA VAL A 176 -17.95 -3.63 15.44
C VAL A 176 -16.78 -3.64 16.43
N VAL A 177 -15.91 -2.64 16.34
CA VAL A 177 -14.81 -2.42 17.29
C VAL A 177 -14.79 -0.95 17.72
N GLU A 178 -14.23 -0.69 18.89
CA GLU A 178 -13.90 0.68 19.29
C GLU A 178 -12.63 1.13 18.56
N ASP A 179 -12.71 2.25 17.85
CA ASP A 179 -11.56 2.83 17.16
C ASP A 179 -10.52 3.33 18.19
N PRO A 180 -9.28 2.80 18.19
CA PRO A 180 -8.26 3.22 19.15
C PRO A 180 -7.92 4.71 19.09
N SER A 181 -8.19 5.36 17.95
CA SER A 181 -7.86 6.77 17.74
C SER A 181 -8.97 7.72 18.22
N SER A 182 -10.23 7.38 17.99
CA SER A 182 -11.38 8.25 18.29
C SER A 182 -12.28 7.79 19.43
N GLY A 183 -12.14 6.55 19.91
CA GLY A 183 -13.01 5.95 20.93
C GLY A 183 -14.45 5.69 20.46
N LYS A 184 -14.69 5.73 19.14
CA LYS A 184 -16.02 5.52 18.55
C LYS A 184 -16.15 4.11 18.02
N GLU A 185 -17.37 3.56 18.08
CA GLU A 185 -17.69 2.31 17.41
C GLU A 185 -17.59 2.47 15.89
N VAL A 186 -16.79 1.59 15.28
CA VAL A 186 -16.57 1.51 13.84
C VAL A 186 -16.66 0.08 13.37
N LEU A 187 -17.03 -0.12 12.11
CA LEU A 187 -16.95 -1.44 11.49
C LEU A 187 -15.49 -1.80 11.22
N ALA A 188 -15.13 -3.04 11.51
CA ALA A 188 -13.84 -3.64 11.23
C ALA A 188 -13.97 -4.98 10.52
N LEU A 189 -12.95 -5.30 9.74
CA LEU A 189 -12.76 -6.62 9.17
C LEU A 189 -11.93 -7.45 10.13
N GLU A 190 -12.46 -8.59 10.53
CA GLU A 190 -11.82 -9.59 11.37
C GLU A 190 -11.34 -10.77 10.52
N LEU A 191 -10.13 -11.26 10.80
CA LEU A 191 -9.60 -12.51 10.30
C LEU A 191 -10.07 -13.65 11.21
N VAL A 192 -10.94 -14.52 10.69
CA VAL A 192 -11.57 -15.61 11.45
C VAL A 192 -10.54 -16.66 11.86
N SER A 193 -9.62 -17.02 10.96
CA SER A 193 -8.61 -18.04 11.20
C SER A 193 -7.22 -17.57 10.80
N TRP A 194 -6.31 -17.54 11.76
CA TRP A 194 -4.90 -17.28 11.51
C TRP A 194 -4.24 -18.49 10.85
N ARG A 195 -3.80 -18.33 9.59
CA ARG A 195 -3.14 -19.39 8.82
C ARG A 195 -1.63 -19.17 8.82
N LYS A 196 -0.88 -20.06 9.49
CA LYS A 196 0.58 -19.93 9.66
C LYS A 196 1.34 -19.97 8.34
N GLU A 197 0.76 -20.56 7.31
CA GLU A 197 1.32 -20.63 5.97
C GLU A 197 1.38 -19.25 5.31
N LEU A 198 0.53 -18.32 5.75
CA LEU A 198 0.47 -16.93 5.26
C LEU A 198 1.36 -15.98 6.06
N SER A 199 1.77 -16.33 7.29
CA SER A 199 2.66 -15.52 8.14
C SER A 199 4.13 -15.70 7.75
N VAL A 200 4.44 -15.50 6.48
CA VAL A 200 5.80 -15.52 5.93
C VAL A 200 5.98 -14.24 5.14
N SER A 201 6.97 -13.43 5.50
CA SER A 201 7.20 -12.15 4.81
C SER A 201 7.80 -12.36 3.42
N GLU A 202 7.70 -11.35 2.55
CA GLU A 202 8.32 -11.38 1.22
C GLU A 202 9.85 -11.58 1.30
N LEU A 203 10.49 -11.05 2.35
CA LEU A 203 11.92 -11.26 2.60
C LEU A 203 12.24 -12.67 3.08
N GLU A 204 11.40 -13.26 3.94
CA GLU A 204 11.54 -14.65 4.37
C GLU A 204 11.34 -15.61 3.20
N MET A 205 10.34 -15.38 2.34
CA MET A 205 10.12 -16.18 1.13
C MET A 205 11.33 -16.11 0.20
N ARG A 206 11.91 -14.92 0.01
CA ARG A 206 13.11 -14.74 -0.80
C ARG A 206 14.32 -15.45 -0.21
N ALA A 207 14.53 -15.34 1.09
CA ALA A 207 15.61 -16.03 1.80
C ALA A 207 15.49 -17.55 1.59
N ARG A 208 14.29 -18.11 1.75
CA ARG A 208 14.02 -19.54 1.47
C ARG A 208 14.35 -19.92 0.03
N SER A 209 13.99 -19.10 -0.96
CA SER A 209 14.32 -19.39 -2.38
C SER A 209 15.83 -19.35 -2.67
N LEU A 210 16.62 -18.65 -1.85
CA LEU A 210 18.07 -18.58 -1.96
C LEU A 210 18.80 -19.64 -1.10
N GLY A 211 18.07 -20.58 -0.48
CA GLY A 211 18.65 -21.59 0.41
C GLY A 211 19.08 -21.04 1.78
N ILE A 212 18.69 -19.81 2.12
CA ILE A 212 18.88 -19.18 3.42
C ILE A 212 17.64 -19.55 4.26
N SER A 213 17.64 -20.75 4.84
CA SER A 213 16.55 -21.26 5.67
C SER A 213 17.06 -21.75 7.04
N GLY A 214 16.26 -21.56 8.09
CA GLY A 214 16.54 -21.97 9.46
C GLY A 214 16.72 -20.80 10.44
N ASP A 215 16.35 -21.04 11.69
CA ASP A 215 16.31 -20.01 12.76
C ASP A 215 17.68 -19.34 13.00
N LYS A 216 18.76 -20.10 12.83
CA LYS A 216 20.15 -19.63 12.96
C LYS A 216 20.58 -18.65 11.86
N ARG A 217 19.84 -18.55 10.75
CA ARG A 217 20.15 -17.70 9.58
C ARG A 217 19.27 -16.46 9.45
N ARG A 218 18.46 -16.11 10.47
CA ARG A 218 17.69 -14.84 10.51
C ARG A 218 18.59 -13.60 10.37
N HIS A 219 19.86 -13.69 10.75
CA HIS A 219 20.86 -12.62 10.59
C HIS A 219 21.25 -12.39 9.12
N ASP A 220 21.03 -13.37 8.25
CA ASP A 220 21.37 -13.31 6.82
C ASP A 220 20.27 -12.65 5.99
N ILE A 221 19.09 -12.41 6.58
CA ILE A 221 17.99 -11.71 5.93
C ILE A 221 18.25 -10.20 5.97
N ALA A 222 18.69 -9.69 4.83
CA ALA A 222 18.97 -8.28 4.59
C ALA A 222 17.97 -7.67 3.60
N PHE A 223 17.69 -6.38 3.76
CA PHE A 223 16.88 -5.63 2.82
C PHE A 223 17.68 -5.33 1.56
N PRO A 224 17.14 -5.55 0.36
CA PRO A 224 17.70 -5.02 -0.88
C PRO A 224 17.79 -3.50 -0.84
N LEU A 225 18.99 -2.98 -1.10
CA LEU A 225 19.26 -1.55 -1.12
C LEU A 225 19.52 -1.10 -2.55
N ILE A 226 18.71 -0.16 -3.03
CA ILE A 226 18.88 0.47 -4.34
C ILE A 226 19.05 1.97 -4.12
N PHE A 227 20.26 2.46 -4.39
CA PHE A 227 20.56 3.88 -4.32
C PHE A 227 20.67 4.47 -5.73
N PRO A 228 20.07 5.65 -6.00
CA PRO A 228 20.19 6.30 -7.30
C PRO A 228 21.62 6.77 -7.54
N LYS A 229 21.99 6.96 -8.81
CA LYS A 229 23.28 7.55 -9.18
C LYS A 229 23.43 8.94 -8.53
N GLY A 230 24.57 9.20 -7.90
CA GLY A 230 24.83 10.45 -7.18
C GLY A 230 24.40 10.45 -5.70
N PHE A 231 23.95 9.30 -5.18
CA PHE A 231 23.75 9.11 -3.76
C PHE A 231 25.09 8.81 -3.09
N ASP A 232 25.73 9.85 -2.55
CA ASP A 232 26.96 9.70 -1.77
C ASP A 232 26.61 9.38 -0.31
N LEU A 233 26.84 8.14 0.08
CA LEU A 233 26.75 7.72 1.47
C LEU A 233 28.04 8.14 2.16
N VAL A 234 27.97 9.15 3.03
CA VAL A 234 29.05 9.46 3.97
C VAL A 234 29.49 8.14 4.64
N LYS A 235 30.81 7.91 4.75
CA LYS A 235 31.40 6.65 5.27
C LYS A 235 30.69 6.13 6.54
N ARG A 236 30.34 7.03 7.47
CA ARG A 236 29.60 6.70 8.71
C ARG A 236 28.20 6.13 8.45
N VAL A 237 27.44 6.69 7.51
CA VAL A 237 26.09 6.21 7.16
C VAL A 237 26.19 4.85 6.47
N LYS A 238 27.18 4.68 5.58
CA LYS A 238 27.44 3.37 4.93
C LYS A 238 27.73 2.28 5.96
N THR A 239 28.68 2.52 6.88
CA THR A 239 29.03 1.58 7.94
C THR A 239 27.85 1.29 8.87
N TRP A 240 27.04 2.31 9.19
CA TRP A 240 25.83 2.10 9.98
C TRP A 240 24.83 1.21 9.24
N VAL A 241 24.54 1.47 7.95
CA VAL A 241 23.64 0.64 7.15
C VAL A 241 24.14 -0.81 7.07
N GLU A 242 25.45 -1.01 6.88
CA GLU A 242 26.06 -2.35 6.85
C GLU A 242 25.91 -3.10 8.18
N ASN A 243 26.09 -2.40 9.32
CA ASN A 243 25.91 -3.00 10.64
C ASN A 243 24.41 -3.25 10.94
N TRP A 244 23.54 -2.31 10.57
CA TRP A 244 22.10 -2.43 10.72
C TRP A 244 21.53 -3.60 9.92
N GLN A 245 22.06 -3.87 8.72
CA GLN A 245 21.64 -5.03 7.92
C GLN A 245 21.97 -6.36 8.60
N LYS A 246 23.06 -6.45 9.38
CA LYS A 246 23.48 -7.68 10.09
C LYS A 246 22.69 -7.98 11.36
N LEU A 247 21.90 -7.02 11.84
CA LEU A 247 21.02 -7.24 13.00
C LEU A 247 20.05 -8.41 12.72
N PRO A 248 19.64 -9.19 13.74
CA PRO A 248 18.65 -10.25 13.56
C PRO A 248 17.40 -9.74 12.81
N TYR A 249 16.89 -10.50 11.84
CA TYR A 249 15.58 -10.20 11.26
C TYR A 249 14.47 -10.75 12.16
N VAL A 250 13.54 -9.88 12.56
CA VAL A 250 12.30 -10.25 13.26
C VAL A 250 11.18 -10.18 12.24
N SER A 251 10.37 -11.24 12.14
CA SER A 251 9.30 -11.28 11.16
C SER A 251 8.28 -10.16 11.43
N PRO A 252 7.74 -9.49 10.39
CA PRO A 252 6.70 -8.48 10.58
C PRO A 252 5.38 -9.08 11.12
N TYR A 253 5.24 -10.40 11.11
CA TYR A 253 4.11 -11.12 11.72
C TYR A 253 4.38 -11.60 13.16
N GLU A 254 5.57 -11.34 13.70
CA GLU A 254 5.94 -11.62 15.10
C GLU A 254 5.80 -10.35 15.96
N ASP A 255 5.43 -10.52 17.23
CA ASP A 255 5.39 -9.44 18.20
C ASP A 255 6.81 -9.04 18.63
N ALA A 256 7.19 -7.80 18.33
CA ALA A 256 8.47 -7.21 18.72
C ALA A 256 8.34 -5.97 19.63
N PHE A 257 7.19 -5.78 20.30
CA PHE A 257 6.99 -4.67 21.24
C PHE A 257 7.88 -4.75 22.49
N HIS A 258 8.44 -5.92 22.78
CA HIS A 258 9.43 -6.13 23.84
C HIS A 258 10.80 -5.47 23.55
N LEU A 259 11.07 -5.09 22.29
CA LEU A 259 12.30 -4.39 21.93
C LEU A 259 12.25 -2.94 22.41
N ASP A 260 13.39 -2.40 22.86
CA ASP A 260 13.48 -0.96 23.13
C ASP A 260 13.13 -0.18 21.85
N SER A 261 12.09 0.64 21.94
CA SER A 261 11.55 1.46 20.86
C SER A 261 12.59 2.35 20.17
N ASN A 262 13.69 2.68 20.86
CA ASN A 262 14.78 3.50 20.33
C ASN A 262 15.93 2.68 19.74
N SER A 263 15.91 1.35 19.84
CA SER A 263 16.97 0.48 19.34
C SER A 263 16.97 0.35 17.80
N ASP A 264 18.15 0.13 17.24
CA ASP A 264 18.32 -0.12 15.79
C ASP A 264 17.58 -1.42 15.35
N GLN A 265 17.43 -2.39 16.28
CA GLN A 265 16.67 -3.62 16.10
C GLN A 265 15.16 -3.35 15.96
N ALA A 266 14.62 -2.49 16.83
CA ALA A 266 13.22 -2.07 16.76
C ALA A 266 12.94 -1.23 15.49
N GLU A 267 13.91 -0.45 15.02
CA GLU A 267 13.83 0.22 13.71
C GLU A 267 13.85 -0.79 12.56
N LYS A 268 14.67 -1.85 12.64
CA LYS A 268 14.69 -2.94 11.65
C LYS A 268 13.35 -3.65 11.49
N TRP A 269 12.67 -3.93 12.61
CA TRP A 269 11.32 -4.51 12.59
C TRP A 269 10.28 -3.57 11.95
N ILE A 270 10.34 -2.27 12.22
CA ILE A 270 9.44 -1.29 11.59
C ILE A 270 9.65 -1.23 10.07
N VAL A 271 10.90 -1.27 9.61
CA VAL A 271 11.21 -1.34 8.19
C VAL A 271 10.70 -2.65 7.59
N ALA A 272 10.75 -3.77 8.32
CA ALA A 272 10.16 -5.04 7.89
C ALA A 272 8.64 -4.93 7.71
N ILE A 273 7.91 -4.29 8.62
CA ILE A 273 6.45 -4.07 8.50
C ILE A 273 6.13 -3.21 7.28
N LEU A 274 6.83 -2.08 7.10
CA LEU A 274 6.61 -1.20 5.94
C LEU A 274 6.94 -1.89 4.62
N HIS A 275 8.03 -2.66 4.59
CA HIS A 275 8.43 -3.45 3.43
C HIS A 275 7.37 -4.49 3.08
N GLU A 276 6.88 -5.23 4.08
CA GLU A 276 5.83 -6.22 3.89
C GLU A 276 4.53 -5.58 3.41
N LEU A 277 4.08 -4.51 4.07
CA LEU A 277 2.87 -3.77 3.69
C LEU A 277 2.93 -3.31 2.23
N LEU A 278 4.02 -2.67 1.81
CA LEU A 278 4.21 -2.27 0.41
C LEU A 278 4.28 -3.48 -0.52
N SER A 279 4.88 -4.58 -0.07
CA SER A 279 4.95 -5.86 -0.80
C SER A 279 3.59 -6.53 -0.97
N LEU A 280 2.58 -6.22 -0.16
CA LEU A 280 1.20 -6.68 -0.38
C LEU A 280 0.45 -5.87 -1.45
N LEU A 281 0.89 -4.67 -1.78
CA LEU A 281 0.19 -3.81 -2.74
C LEU A 281 0.41 -4.28 -4.18
N VAL A 282 -0.59 -4.14 -5.06
CA VAL A 282 -0.47 -4.59 -6.46
C VAL A 282 0.58 -3.78 -7.23
N SER A 283 0.72 -2.50 -6.90
CA SER A 283 1.71 -1.60 -7.52
C SER A 283 2.92 -1.32 -6.64
N LYS A 284 3.05 -1.95 -5.46
CA LYS A 284 4.21 -1.76 -4.57
C LYS A 284 4.49 -0.29 -4.21
N LYS A 285 3.43 0.52 -4.21
CA LYS A 285 3.42 1.95 -3.88
C LYS A 285 2.04 2.34 -3.37
N THR A 286 2.01 3.36 -2.52
CA THR A 286 0.78 3.94 -1.97
C THR A 286 1.03 5.39 -1.56
N GLU A 287 -0.03 6.15 -1.32
CA GLU A 287 0.05 7.45 -0.66
C GLU A 287 0.64 7.29 0.74
N ARG A 288 1.53 8.20 1.13
CA ARG A 288 2.18 8.21 2.45
C ARG A 288 1.16 8.19 3.57
N GLU A 289 0.08 8.93 3.41
CA GLU A 289 -0.99 9.03 4.40
C GLU A 289 -1.69 7.70 4.67
N ASN A 290 -1.79 6.82 3.66
CA ASN A 290 -2.34 5.48 3.85
C ASN A 290 -1.46 4.63 4.78
N LEU A 291 -0.13 4.76 4.66
CA LEU A 291 0.81 4.07 5.55
C LEU A 291 0.75 4.62 6.97
N LEU A 292 0.62 5.94 7.12
CA LEU A 292 0.50 6.57 8.43
C LEU A 292 -0.80 6.18 9.11
N CYS A 293 -1.93 6.19 8.40
CA CYS A 293 -3.22 5.75 8.92
C CYS A 293 -3.21 4.27 9.36
N PHE A 294 -2.57 3.39 8.58
CA PHE A 294 -2.36 2.01 9.01
C PHE A 294 -1.47 1.95 10.26
N GLY A 295 -0.38 2.73 10.29
CA GLY A 295 0.51 2.81 11.44
C GLY A 295 -0.15 3.40 12.69
N GLU A 296 -1.11 4.31 12.57
CA GLU A 296 -1.89 4.86 13.71
C GLU A 296 -2.66 3.77 14.42
N CYS A 297 -3.28 2.86 13.65
CA CYS A 297 -4.00 1.70 14.20
C CYS A 297 -3.10 0.74 14.98
N LEU A 298 -1.78 0.79 14.75
CA LEU A 298 -0.78 -0.04 15.44
C LEU A 298 -0.01 0.73 16.51
N GLY A 299 -0.25 2.04 16.68
CA GLY A 299 0.58 2.91 17.52
C GLY A 299 2.01 3.13 16.97
N LEU A 300 2.22 2.93 15.66
CA LEU A 300 3.53 2.96 14.99
C LEU A 300 3.71 4.13 14.02
N ALA A 301 2.73 5.02 13.86
CA ALA A 301 2.73 6.10 12.85
C ALA A 301 4.00 6.98 12.86
N LEU A 302 4.44 7.41 14.05
CA LEU A 302 5.66 8.21 14.21
C LEU A 302 6.92 7.42 13.82
N ARG A 303 6.97 6.14 14.16
CA ARG A 303 8.07 5.23 13.81
C ARG A 303 8.10 4.96 12.31
N PHE A 304 6.95 4.85 11.66
CA PHE A 304 6.84 4.75 10.20
C PHE A 304 7.36 6.00 9.51
N LYS A 305 6.91 7.18 9.98
CA LYS A 305 7.40 8.48 9.47
C LYS A 305 8.92 8.59 9.54
N LYS A 306 9.52 8.13 10.62
CA LYS A 306 10.97 8.10 10.85
C LYS A 306 11.67 7.11 9.90
N ALA A 307 11.20 5.86 9.84
CA ALA A 307 11.77 4.82 8.99
C ALA A 307 11.75 5.18 7.49
N LEU A 308 10.68 5.79 6.99
CA LEU A 308 10.58 6.25 5.60
C LEU A 308 11.64 7.29 5.22
N VAL A 309 12.12 8.08 6.19
CA VAL A 309 13.18 9.08 5.98
C VAL A 309 14.57 8.46 6.11
N HIS A 310 14.76 7.53 7.05
CA HIS A 310 16.06 6.93 7.33
C HIS A 310 16.50 5.87 6.33
N HIS A 311 15.57 5.26 5.62
CA HIS A 311 15.85 4.16 4.69
C HIS A 311 15.53 4.51 3.22
N PRO A 312 16.12 5.57 2.65
CA PRO A 312 15.85 5.98 1.28
C PRO A 312 16.40 5.00 0.22
N GLY A 313 17.21 4.02 0.62
CA GLY A 313 17.64 2.90 -0.24
C GLY A 313 16.60 1.80 -0.39
N ILE A 314 15.58 1.76 0.49
CA ILE A 314 14.47 0.80 0.47
C ILE A 314 13.20 1.51 -0.01
N PHE A 315 12.90 2.67 0.57
CA PHE A 315 11.71 3.46 0.27
C PHE A 315 12.07 4.72 -0.51
N TYR A 316 11.34 4.98 -1.59
CA TYR A 316 11.39 6.27 -2.28
C TYR A 316 10.12 7.05 -2.01
N ILE A 317 10.25 8.35 -1.73
CA ILE A 317 9.11 9.26 -1.57
C ILE A 317 9.08 10.19 -2.78
N SER A 318 8.03 10.09 -3.59
CA SER A 318 7.78 10.97 -4.74
C SER A 318 6.76 12.04 -4.38
N ASN A 319 7.03 13.27 -4.80
CA ASN A 319 6.14 14.44 -4.66
C ASN A 319 5.56 14.88 -6.00
N LYS A 320 5.46 13.97 -6.98
CA LYS A 320 5.11 14.30 -8.35
C LYS A 320 3.62 14.47 -8.63
N ILE A 321 2.79 13.92 -7.77
CA ILE A 321 1.34 14.14 -7.77
C ILE A 321 0.98 14.96 -6.54
N ARG A 322 -0.32 15.24 -6.36
CA ARG A 322 -0.81 16.11 -5.28
C ARG A 322 -0.47 15.61 -3.87
N THR A 323 -0.27 14.30 -3.72
CA THR A 323 0.07 13.64 -2.47
C THR A 323 1.46 13.01 -2.55
N GLN A 324 2.10 12.83 -1.41
CA GLN A 324 3.38 12.13 -1.34
C GLN A 324 3.15 10.64 -1.54
N THR A 325 3.79 10.03 -2.54
CA THR A 325 3.67 8.60 -2.81
C THR A 325 4.94 7.89 -2.35
N VAL A 326 4.79 6.89 -1.49
CA VAL A 326 5.88 5.99 -1.08
C VAL A 326 5.94 4.83 -2.06
N VAL A 327 7.14 4.51 -2.54
CA VAL A 327 7.42 3.45 -3.51
C VAL A 327 8.47 2.52 -2.92
N LEU A 328 8.22 1.21 -2.99
CA LEU A 328 9.22 0.19 -2.66
C LEU A 328 10.23 0.08 -3.81
N ARG A 329 11.50 0.44 -3.58
CA ARG A 329 12.49 0.58 -4.67
C ARG A 329 12.78 -0.72 -5.40
N GLU A 330 12.99 -1.81 -4.65
CA GLU A 330 13.29 -3.14 -5.20
C GLU A 330 12.20 -3.69 -6.12
N ALA A 331 10.97 -3.20 -5.97
CA ALA A 331 9.87 -3.61 -6.82
C ALA A 331 9.95 -3.05 -8.24
N TYR A 332 10.86 -2.11 -8.50
CA TYR A 332 10.94 -1.39 -9.76
C TYR A 332 12.32 -1.52 -10.41
N SER A 333 12.31 -1.83 -11.70
CA SER A 333 13.47 -1.66 -12.57
C SER A 333 13.19 -0.46 -13.47
N LYS A 334 13.92 0.63 -13.26
CA LYS A 334 13.58 1.95 -13.78
C LYS A 334 12.13 2.31 -13.39
N ASP A 335 11.25 2.49 -14.35
CA ASP A 335 9.86 2.90 -14.19
C ASP A 335 8.86 1.75 -14.45
N PHE A 336 9.36 0.51 -14.47
CA PHE A 336 8.57 -0.71 -14.64
C PHE A 336 8.55 -1.56 -13.38
N LEU A 337 7.38 -2.11 -13.06
CA LEU A 337 7.21 -3.04 -11.95
C LEU A 337 7.83 -4.40 -12.31
N VAL A 338 8.70 -4.92 -11.46
CA VAL A 338 9.43 -6.18 -11.68
C VAL A 338 8.48 -7.37 -11.66
N LYS A 339 7.72 -7.54 -10.56
CA LYS A 339 6.70 -8.59 -10.43
C LYS A 339 5.36 -8.06 -10.97
N LYS A 340 4.98 -8.51 -12.16
CA LYS A 340 3.74 -8.09 -12.81
C LYS A 340 2.51 -8.64 -12.07
N HIS A 341 1.46 -7.84 -12.01
CA HIS A 341 0.15 -8.22 -11.48
C HIS A 341 -0.92 -7.93 -12.55
N PRO A 342 -1.91 -8.82 -12.80
CA PRO A 342 -2.93 -8.62 -13.83
C PRO A 342 -3.66 -7.26 -13.74
N LEU A 343 -4.06 -6.85 -12.54
CA LEU A 343 -4.66 -5.52 -12.30
C LEU A 343 -3.75 -4.34 -12.65
N VAL A 344 -2.42 -4.48 -12.60
CA VAL A 344 -1.50 -3.43 -13.08
C VAL A 344 -1.53 -3.36 -14.62
N GLY A 345 -1.75 -4.49 -15.28
CA GLY A 345 -2.06 -4.55 -16.71
C GLY A 345 -3.34 -3.78 -17.06
N MET A 346 -4.43 -4.02 -16.32
CA MET A 346 -5.68 -3.27 -16.51
C MET A 346 -5.52 -1.76 -16.30
N ARG A 347 -4.75 -1.36 -15.28
CA ARG A 347 -4.38 0.05 -15.06
C ARG A 347 -3.66 0.65 -16.25
N TYR A 348 -2.75 -0.10 -16.87
CA TYR A 348 -2.03 0.34 -18.07
C TYR A 348 -2.98 0.58 -19.25
N TRP A 349 -3.99 -0.28 -19.43
CA TRP A 349 -4.99 -0.12 -20.49
C TRP A 349 -5.83 1.13 -20.30
N TYR A 350 -6.29 1.40 -19.08
CA TYR A 350 -6.96 2.66 -18.76
C TYR A 350 -6.05 3.87 -19.01
N ILE A 351 -4.78 3.83 -18.57
CA ILE A 351 -3.82 4.91 -18.83
C ILE A 351 -3.64 5.16 -20.33
N ASN A 352 -3.59 4.11 -21.15
CA ASN A 352 -3.49 4.26 -22.59
C ASN A 352 -4.75 4.89 -23.18
N LEU A 353 -5.93 4.47 -22.72
CA LEU A 353 -7.19 5.08 -23.14
C LEU A 353 -7.24 6.57 -22.77
N MET A 354 -6.85 6.93 -21.54
CA MET A 354 -6.80 8.30 -21.04
C MET A 354 -5.91 9.25 -21.86
N ARG A 355 -4.95 8.69 -22.60
CA ARG A 355 -3.99 9.46 -23.44
C ARG A 355 -4.46 9.64 -24.88
N LYS A 356 -5.52 8.94 -25.30
CA LYS A 356 -6.13 9.19 -26.60
C LYS A 356 -6.81 10.56 -26.54
N THR A 357 -6.25 11.51 -27.30
CA THR A 357 -6.75 12.87 -27.49
C THR A 357 -7.67 12.97 -28.68
#